data_AF-Q9SNY2-F1
#
_entry.id   AF-Q9SNY2-F1
#
_cell.length_a   1.000
_cell.length_b   1.000
_cell.length_c   1.000
_cell.angle_alpha   90.00
_cell.angle_beta   90.00
_cell.angle_gamma   90.00
#
_symmetry.space_group_name_H-M   'P 1'
#
loop_
_entity.id
_entity.type
_entity.pdbx_description
1 polymer ?
#
loop_
_entity_poly.entity_id
_entity_poly.type
_entity_poly.pdbx_seq_one_letter_code
_entity_poly.pdbx_strand_id
1 'polypeptide(L)'
;GKCWEDMFNAINQARRLIYITGWSVYHLVTLVRDNGKAEESMLGEILKRKSQEGVRVLLLIWDDPTSSKSILGYKSEGIMGTSDEETRRYFKHSSVHVLLCPRSAGKGHSWVKKQETGTIYTHHQKTVIVDVDAGNYQRKIIAFVGGLDLCKGRYDTPQHPIFKTLQNVHKDDYHQPNYTGPTTGCPREPWHDLHSRIEGPAAYDVLTNFEERWLKASKRHGLQKMKASQDDALLQLDRIPDILKIADVPCLGEDDADTWHVQIFRSIDSNSVKGFPKDPKEATNKNLVCGKNVLIDMSIHTAYVKAIRAAQHFIYIENQYFLGSSYNWNNYQDLGANNLIPMEIALKIANKIRANERFSVYIIVPMWPEGVPTSTATQRILFWQHNTMQ
;
A
#
# COMPACT_ATOMS: atom_id res chain seq x y z
N GLY A 1 -18.96 4.11 2.99
CA GLY A 1 -18.05 5.03 3.70
C GLY A 1 -17.57 6.10 2.76
N LYS A 2 -16.93 7.16 3.27
CA LYS A 2 -16.35 8.23 2.47
C LYS A 2 -14.85 8.28 2.76
N CYS A 3 -14.09 7.44 2.05
CA CYS A 3 -12.73 7.06 2.43
C CYS A 3 -11.82 8.27 2.80
N TRP A 4 -11.78 9.29 1.95
CA TRP A 4 -10.88 10.43 2.17
C TRP A 4 -11.37 11.38 3.27
N GLU A 5 -12.70 11.56 3.42
CA GLU A 5 -13.28 12.28 4.56
C GLU A 5 -12.99 11.55 5.88
N ASP A 6 -13.12 10.22 5.89
CA ASP A 6 -12.85 9.38 7.06
C ASP A 6 -11.37 9.45 7.47
N MET A 7 -10.43 9.40 6.51
CA MET A 7 -9.01 9.60 6.76
C MET A 7 -8.70 11.03 7.26
N PHE A 8 -9.28 12.06 6.64
CA PHE A 8 -9.13 13.45 7.08
C PHE A 8 -9.58 13.65 8.52
N ASN A 9 -10.76 13.14 8.86
CA ASN A 9 -11.31 13.25 10.21
C ASN A 9 -10.43 12.51 11.23
N ALA A 10 -9.97 11.30 10.89
CA ALA A 10 -9.13 10.50 11.77
C ALA A 10 -7.76 11.15 12.03
N ILE A 11 -7.11 11.68 10.99
CA ILE A 11 -5.83 12.40 11.10
C ILE A 11 -6.01 13.66 11.97
N ASN A 12 -7.09 14.42 11.78
CA ASN A 12 -7.34 15.63 12.58
C ASN A 12 -7.58 15.33 14.05
N GLN A 13 -8.27 14.23 14.36
CA GLN A 13 -8.59 13.82 15.72
C GLN A 13 -7.41 13.19 16.47
N ALA A 14 -6.35 12.77 15.76
CA ALA A 14 -5.17 12.15 16.36
C ALA A 14 -4.54 13.02 17.44
N ARG A 15 -4.11 12.40 18.55
CA ARG A 15 -3.45 13.09 19.67
C ARG A 15 -2.09 12.49 20.02
N ARG A 16 -1.78 11.27 19.54
CA ARG A 16 -0.56 10.55 19.91
C ARG A 16 0.29 10.22 18.70
N LEU A 17 -0.27 9.59 17.66
CA LEU A 17 0.46 9.15 16.48
C LEU A 17 -0.31 9.29 15.18
N ILE A 18 0.43 9.56 14.11
CA ILE A 18 0.00 9.44 12.72
C ILE A 18 1.13 8.76 11.93
N TYR A 19 0.96 7.49 11.59
CA TYR A 19 1.94 6.70 10.84
C TYR A 19 1.41 6.38 9.45
N ILE A 20 2.15 6.76 8.40
CA ILE A 20 1.71 6.64 7.01
C ILE A 20 2.74 5.84 6.20
N THR A 21 2.28 4.83 5.47
CA THR A 21 3.06 4.21 4.39
C THR A 21 2.41 4.53 3.05
N GLY A 22 3.24 4.71 2.02
CA GLY A 22 2.77 4.91 0.67
C GLY A 22 3.83 4.52 -0.35
N TRP A 23 3.38 4.07 -1.50
CA TRP A 23 4.22 4.00 -2.69
C TRP A 23 4.51 5.42 -3.19
N SER A 24 3.53 6.32 -3.09
CA SER A 24 3.71 7.75 -3.27
C SER A 24 2.85 8.50 -2.25
N VAL A 25 3.40 9.56 -1.66
CA VAL A 25 2.64 10.50 -0.82
C VAL A 25 2.91 11.89 -1.37
N TYR A 26 1.86 12.64 -1.66
CA TYR A 26 1.98 14.00 -2.18
C TYR A 26 1.38 15.01 -1.21
N HIS A 27 2.24 15.86 -0.66
CA HIS A 27 1.88 16.82 0.38
C HIS A 27 0.77 17.82 -0.02
N LEU A 28 0.62 18.18 -1.31
CA LEU A 28 -0.42 19.11 -1.75
C LEU A 28 -1.79 18.45 -1.96
N VAL A 29 -1.91 17.13 -1.77
CA VAL A 29 -3.21 16.46 -1.88
C VAL A 29 -4.20 17.04 -0.89
N THR A 30 -5.35 17.44 -1.40
CA THR A 30 -6.49 17.87 -0.61
C THR A 30 -7.43 16.69 -0.36
N LEU A 31 -7.64 16.34 0.91
CA LEU A 31 -8.44 15.18 1.31
C LEU A 31 -9.95 15.39 1.15
N VAL A 32 -10.45 16.62 1.37
CA VAL A 32 -11.87 16.96 1.27
C VAL A 32 -12.03 18.14 0.31
N ARG A 33 -12.82 17.96 -0.76
CA ARG A 33 -12.90 18.95 -1.87
C ARG A 33 -14.25 19.64 -2.01
N ASP A 34 -15.32 19.04 -1.49
CA ASP A 34 -16.69 19.47 -1.81
C ASP A 34 -17.30 20.51 -0.84
N ASN A 35 -16.61 20.88 0.25
CA ASN A 35 -17.22 21.61 1.38
C ASN A 35 -16.56 22.96 1.72
N GLY A 36 -15.85 23.61 0.80
CA GLY A 36 -15.21 24.92 1.06
C GLY A 36 -14.04 24.89 2.07
N LYS A 37 -13.70 23.72 2.63
CA LYS A 37 -12.57 23.47 3.54
C LYS A 37 -11.33 22.93 2.82
N ALA A 38 -11.22 23.15 1.51
CA ALA A 38 -10.15 22.56 0.70
C ALA A 38 -8.76 22.96 1.19
N GLU A 39 -8.55 24.23 1.54
CA GLU A 39 -7.25 24.72 2.03
C GLU A 39 -6.86 24.11 3.38
N GLU A 40 -7.82 23.94 4.29
CA GLU A 40 -7.61 23.27 5.59
C GLU A 40 -7.43 21.75 5.46
N SER A 41 -7.71 21.20 4.27
CA SER A 41 -7.71 19.77 3.98
C SER A 41 -6.45 19.29 3.24
N MET A 42 -5.46 20.16 3.05
CA MET A 42 -4.18 19.80 2.44
C MET A 42 -3.35 18.93 3.39
N LEU A 43 -2.97 17.74 2.91
CA LEU A 43 -2.29 16.71 3.71
C LEU A 43 -1.03 17.26 4.39
N GLY A 44 -0.18 17.97 3.65
CA GLY A 44 1.07 18.54 4.15
C GLY A 44 0.88 19.45 5.36
N GLU A 45 -0.06 20.37 5.25
CA GLU A 45 -0.34 21.35 6.30
C GLU A 45 -0.99 20.71 7.53
N ILE A 46 -1.92 19.76 7.34
CA ILE A 46 -2.49 18.99 8.45
C ILE A 46 -1.39 18.27 9.21
N LEU A 47 -0.51 17.55 8.52
CA LEU A 47 0.55 16.77 9.17
C LEU A 47 1.54 17.65 9.93
N LYS A 48 1.92 18.82 9.37
CA LYS A 48 2.76 19.81 10.09
C LYS A 48 2.05 20.35 11.33
N ARG A 49 0.78 20.71 11.22
CA ARG A 49 -0.01 21.21 12.36
C ARG A 49 -0.12 20.17 13.47
N LYS A 50 -0.49 18.93 13.13
CA LYS A 50 -0.56 17.82 14.10
C LYS A 50 0.80 17.56 14.75
N SER A 51 1.90 17.62 13.99
CA SER A 51 3.23 17.43 14.56
C SER A 51 3.67 18.58 15.49
N GLN A 52 3.18 19.81 15.27
CA GLN A 52 3.38 20.96 16.15
C GLN A 52 2.53 20.88 17.43
N GLU A 53 1.34 20.26 17.35
CA GLU A 53 0.50 19.93 18.52
C GLU A 53 1.09 18.81 19.40
N GLY A 54 2.22 18.21 19.00
CA GLY A 54 2.92 17.16 19.74
C GLY A 54 2.57 15.74 19.31
N VAL A 55 1.76 15.56 18.25
CA VAL A 55 1.47 14.24 17.68
C VAL A 55 2.71 13.68 16.97
N ARG A 56 3.05 12.42 17.21
CA ARG A 56 4.17 11.77 16.52
C ARG A 56 3.78 11.42 15.09
N VAL A 57 4.28 12.19 14.12
CA VAL A 57 4.01 11.96 12.70
C VAL A 57 5.20 11.29 12.01
N LEU A 58 5.00 10.08 11.49
CA LEU A 58 6.02 9.27 10.82
C LEU A 58 5.53 8.84 9.41
N LEU A 59 6.30 9.16 8.38
CA LEU A 59 6.02 8.77 7.00
C LEU A 59 7.11 7.82 6.51
N LEU A 60 6.72 6.64 6.05
CA LEU A 60 7.59 5.66 5.40
C LEU A 60 7.20 5.51 3.93
N ILE A 61 7.85 6.31 3.08
CA ILE A 61 7.53 6.44 1.65
C ILE A 61 8.53 5.59 0.86
N TRP A 62 8.10 4.96 -0.23
CA TRP A 62 9.04 4.31 -1.14
C TRP A 62 10.04 5.34 -1.72
N ASP A 63 11.32 4.97 -1.75
CA ASP A 63 12.39 5.76 -2.38
C ASP A 63 12.47 5.38 -3.87
N ASP A 64 12.02 6.26 -4.76
CA ASP A 64 12.17 6.05 -6.20
C ASP A 64 13.64 6.33 -6.59
N PRO A 65 14.41 5.30 -6.98
CA PRO A 65 15.82 5.46 -7.33
C PRO A 65 16.02 6.36 -8.58
N THR A 66 14.96 6.64 -9.33
CA THR A 66 14.99 7.54 -10.49
C THR A 66 14.67 8.99 -10.14
N SER A 67 13.91 9.25 -9.05
CA SER A 67 13.64 10.59 -8.53
C SER A 67 14.88 11.32 -7.99
N SER A 68 15.92 10.58 -7.61
CA SER A 68 17.18 11.12 -7.09
C SER A 68 18.22 11.45 -8.16
N LYS A 69 18.03 11.05 -9.43
CA LYS A 69 18.96 11.34 -10.54
C LYS A 69 18.74 12.73 -11.14
N SER A 70 18.83 13.77 -10.30
CA SER A 70 19.02 15.15 -10.74
C SER A 70 20.41 15.30 -11.37
N ILE A 71 20.49 15.22 -12.70
CA ILE A 71 21.66 15.66 -13.46
C ILE A 71 21.56 17.19 -13.59
N LEU A 72 22.54 17.93 -13.04
CA LEU A 72 22.71 19.38 -13.25
C LEU A 72 21.48 20.28 -12.93
N GLY A 73 20.78 20.04 -11.82
CA GLY A 73 19.83 21.01 -11.27
C GLY A 73 18.48 21.10 -11.98
N TYR A 74 18.20 20.24 -12.96
CA TYR A 74 16.87 20.09 -13.55
C TYR A 74 16.05 19.08 -12.73
N LYS A 75 14.84 19.50 -12.32
CA LYS A 75 13.85 18.65 -11.64
C LYS A 75 13.38 17.58 -12.62
N SER A 76 13.79 16.33 -12.44
CA SER A 76 13.11 15.20 -13.05
C SER A 76 11.98 14.76 -12.12
N GLU A 77 10.74 14.80 -12.58
CA GLU A 77 9.73 13.88 -12.05
C GLU A 77 10.29 12.46 -12.29
N GLY A 78 10.33 11.63 -11.24
CA GLY A 78 10.82 10.25 -11.36
C GLY A 78 10.11 9.53 -12.51
N ILE A 79 10.78 8.55 -13.12
CA ILE A 79 10.20 7.79 -14.25
C ILE A 79 8.89 7.11 -13.84
N MET A 80 8.73 6.86 -12.54
CA MET A 80 7.56 6.23 -11.95
C MET A 80 6.50 7.22 -11.45
N GLY A 81 6.69 8.53 -11.65
CA GLY A 81 5.68 9.55 -11.31
C GLY A 81 5.38 9.68 -9.80
N THR A 82 6.37 9.40 -8.94
CA THR A 82 6.23 9.56 -7.48
C THR A 82 6.61 10.98 -7.02
N SER A 83 6.11 11.38 -5.84
CA SER A 83 6.41 12.69 -5.22
C SER A 83 7.23 12.54 -3.93
N ASP A 84 7.99 11.46 -3.82
CA ASP A 84 8.72 11.04 -2.63
C ASP A 84 9.76 12.07 -2.16
N GLU A 85 10.67 12.50 -3.05
CA GLU A 85 11.69 13.50 -2.76
C GLU A 85 11.13 14.89 -2.47
N GLU A 86 10.08 15.29 -3.21
CA GLU A 86 9.39 16.57 -3.00
C GLU A 86 8.73 16.61 -1.62
N THR A 87 7.97 15.56 -1.28
CA THR A 87 7.32 15.43 0.03
C THR A 87 8.35 15.41 1.16
N ARG A 88 9.47 14.68 1.02
CA ARG A 88 10.57 14.73 2.01
C ARG A 88 11.10 16.15 2.21
N ARG A 89 11.36 16.89 1.12
CA ARG A 89 11.89 18.26 1.20
C ARG A 89 10.91 19.19 1.90
N TYR A 90 9.62 19.07 1.61
CA TYR A 90 8.58 19.88 2.23
C TYR A 90 8.53 19.74 3.77
N PHE A 91 8.80 18.54 4.30
CA PHE A 91 8.82 18.27 5.74
C PHE A 91 10.18 18.47 6.43
N LYS A 92 11.27 18.71 5.68
CA LYS A 92 12.66 18.75 6.21
C LYS A 92 12.87 19.67 7.42
N HIS A 93 12.09 20.75 7.51
CA HIS A 93 12.18 21.75 8.60
C HIS A 93 10.97 21.73 9.53
N SER A 94 10.27 20.60 9.61
CA SER A 94 9.15 20.36 10.52
C SER A 94 9.47 19.24 11.51
N SER A 95 8.59 19.01 12.49
CA SER A 95 8.68 17.85 13.41
C SER A 95 8.12 16.55 12.81
N VAL A 96 7.66 16.56 11.55
CA VAL A 96 7.28 15.36 10.80
C VAL A 96 8.53 14.59 10.38
N HIS A 97 8.58 13.30 10.70
CA HIS A 97 9.71 12.45 10.30
C HIS A 97 9.37 11.70 9.02
N VAL A 98 10.15 11.92 7.97
CA VAL A 98 10.00 11.23 6.69
C VAL A 98 11.21 10.34 6.44
N LEU A 99 10.98 9.04 6.24
CA LEU A 99 11.97 8.09 5.78
C LEU A 99 11.62 7.63 4.37
N LEU A 100 12.54 7.86 3.43
CA LEU A 100 12.50 7.22 2.12
C LEU A 100 13.07 5.82 2.25
N CYS A 101 12.32 4.84 1.80
CA CYS A 101 12.56 3.42 2.00
C CYS A 101 12.83 2.75 0.65
N PRO A 102 14.10 2.58 0.25
CA PRO A 102 14.42 1.87 -0.98
C PRO A 102 14.14 0.38 -0.83
N ARG A 103 13.72 -0.26 -1.91
CA ARG A 103 13.66 -1.72 -1.97
C ARG A 103 15.06 -2.25 -2.22
N SER A 104 15.50 -3.21 -1.43
CA SER A 104 16.87 -3.74 -1.54
C SER A 104 16.90 -5.26 -1.42
N ALA A 105 17.74 -5.89 -2.25
CA ALA A 105 17.95 -7.33 -2.18
C ALA A 105 18.79 -7.70 -0.95
N GLY A 106 18.55 -8.90 -0.42
CA GLY A 106 19.31 -9.45 0.70
C GLY A 106 20.81 -9.60 0.47
N LYS A 107 21.54 -9.77 1.58
CA LYS A 107 22.99 -10.02 1.57
C LYS A 107 23.28 -11.36 0.86
N GLY A 108 24.26 -11.38 -0.03
CA GLY A 108 24.66 -12.58 -0.77
C GLY A 108 23.98 -12.81 -2.13
N HIS A 109 23.09 -11.91 -2.57
CA HIS A 109 22.66 -11.89 -3.98
C HIS A 109 23.73 -11.31 -4.91
N SER A 110 23.73 -11.76 -6.17
CA SER A 110 24.60 -11.23 -7.22
C SER A 110 24.37 -9.73 -7.41
N TRP A 111 25.39 -9.03 -7.92
CA TRP A 111 25.29 -7.60 -8.19
C TRP A 111 24.12 -7.26 -9.13
N VAL A 112 23.92 -8.07 -10.17
CA VAL A 112 22.78 -7.97 -11.09
C VAL A 112 21.44 -8.04 -10.35
N LYS A 113 21.25 -9.03 -9.47
CA LYS A 113 19.99 -9.21 -8.72
C LYS A 113 19.75 -8.08 -7.71
N LYS A 114 20.81 -7.50 -7.14
CA LYS A 114 20.72 -6.31 -6.28
C LYS A 114 20.28 -5.09 -7.09
N GLN A 115 20.87 -4.88 -8.27
CA GLN A 115 20.50 -3.79 -9.16
C GLN A 115 19.06 -3.93 -9.66
N GLU A 116 18.66 -5.13 -10.10
CA GLU A 116 17.29 -5.45 -10.50
C GLU A 116 16.31 -5.14 -9.36
N THR A 117 16.58 -5.63 -8.16
CA THR A 117 15.66 -5.44 -7.03
C THR A 117 15.52 -3.98 -6.63
N GLY A 118 16.62 -3.22 -6.66
CA GLY A 118 16.60 -1.81 -6.34
C GLY A 118 16.02 -0.93 -7.44
N THR A 119 15.84 -1.45 -8.67
CA THR A 119 15.33 -0.67 -9.81
C THR A 119 13.88 -1.02 -10.15
N ILE A 120 13.45 -2.26 -9.93
CA ILE A 120 12.16 -2.77 -10.45
C ILE A 120 11.12 -3.02 -9.35
N TYR A 121 11.54 -3.44 -8.15
CA TYR A 121 10.60 -3.70 -7.05
C TYR A 121 10.42 -2.46 -6.18
N THR A 122 9.20 -2.26 -5.69
CA THR A 122 8.82 -1.10 -4.90
C THR A 122 8.28 -1.50 -3.53
N HIS A 123 8.21 -0.51 -2.62
CA HIS A 123 7.36 -0.62 -1.44
C HIS A 123 5.95 -0.16 -1.81
N HIS A 124 5.01 -1.09 -1.94
CA HIS A 124 3.68 -0.80 -2.50
C HIS A 124 2.54 -0.73 -1.46
N GLN A 125 2.84 -0.90 -0.17
CA GLN A 125 1.85 -0.80 0.91
C GLN A 125 1.36 0.65 1.04
N LYS A 126 0.04 0.83 1.13
CA LYS A 126 -0.61 2.11 1.46
C LYS A 126 -1.35 1.95 2.78
N THR A 127 -0.91 2.66 3.81
CA THR A 127 -1.56 2.61 5.12
C THR A 127 -1.59 3.98 5.78
N VAL A 128 -2.66 4.25 6.53
CA VAL A 128 -2.74 5.37 7.48
C VAL A 128 -3.13 4.81 8.83
N ILE A 129 -2.30 4.96 9.85
CA ILE A 129 -2.51 4.43 11.19
C ILE A 129 -2.54 5.61 12.15
N VAL A 130 -3.61 5.71 12.93
CA VAL A 130 -3.85 6.85 13.83
C VAL A 130 -4.53 6.40 15.11
N ASP A 131 -4.33 7.15 16.18
CA ASP A 131 -5.15 7.05 17.38
C ASP A 131 -6.42 7.92 17.24
N VAL A 132 -7.58 7.39 17.58
CA VAL A 132 -8.87 8.12 17.60
C VAL A 132 -9.53 8.03 18.97
N ASP A 133 -10.52 8.89 19.20
CA ASP A 133 -11.31 8.84 20.44
C ASP A 133 -12.03 7.49 20.58
N ALA A 134 -11.95 6.91 21.77
CA ALA A 134 -12.66 5.68 22.15
C ALA A 134 -13.74 5.96 23.21
N GLY A 135 -13.96 7.22 23.57
CA GLY A 135 -14.79 7.60 24.71
C GLY A 135 -14.05 7.46 26.04
N ASN A 136 -14.67 7.93 27.13
CA ASN A 136 -14.13 7.80 28.49
C ASN A 136 -12.68 8.30 28.67
N TYR A 137 -12.30 9.35 27.94
CA TYR A 137 -10.93 9.88 27.90
C TYR A 137 -9.86 8.88 27.43
N GLN A 138 -10.28 7.79 26.79
CA GLN A 138 -9.42 6.78 26.20
C GLN A 138 -9.41 6.91 24.67
N ARG A 139 -8.39 6.31 24.07
CA ARG A 139 -8.10 6.35 22.64
C ARG A 139 -7.80 4.96 22.14
N LYS A 140 -8.14 4.68 20.89
CA LYS A 140 -7.87 3.40 20.23
C LYS A 140 -7.12 3.60 18.94
N ILE A 141 -6.36 2.59 18.52
CA ILE A 141 -5.72 2.59 17.20
C ILE A 141 -6.75 2.15 16.16
N ILE A 142 -6.78 2.87 15.05
CA ILE A 142 -7.43 2.44 13.81
C ILE A 142 -6.43 2.50 12.66
N ALA A 143 -6.67 1.71 11.61
CA ALA A 143 -5.82 1.67 10.44
C ALA A 143 -6.64 1.72 9.15
N PHE A 144 -6.11 2.37 8.13
CA PHE A 144 -6.62 2.33 6.77
C PHE A 144 -5.66 1.51 5.91
N VAL A 145 -6.19 0.61 5.08
CA VAL A 145 -5.43 -0.26 4.18
C VAL A 145 -6.21 -0.44 2.86
N GLY A 146 -5.54 -0.35 1.71
CA GLY A 146 -6.17 -0.56 0.41
C GLY A 146 -5.28 -0.19 -0.78
N GLY A 147 -5.91 0.13 -1.91
CA GLY A 147 -5.21 0.52 -3.16
C GLY A 147 -4.90 2.01 -3.29
N LEU A 148 -5.63 2.87 -2.57
CA LEU A 148 -5.44 4.32 -2.61
C LEU A 148 -4.17 4.80 -1.89
N ASP A 149 -3.21 5.35 -2.64
CA ASP A 149 -2.16 6.22 -2.11
C ASP A 149 -2.72 7.63 -1.82
N LEU A 150 -2.12 8.32 -0.84
CA LEU A 150 -2.40 9.74 -0.58
C LEU A 150 -1.61 10.64 -1.55
N CYS A 151 -1.90 10.51 -2.85
CA CYS A 151 -1.19 11.22 -3.91
C CYS A 151 -2.13 11.72 -5.03
N LYS A 152 -1.56 12.41 -6.02
CA LYS A 152 -2.30 13.04 -7.13
C LYS A 152 -3.10 12.02 -7.94
N GLY A 153 -4.29 12.39 -8.39
CA GLY A 153 -5.14 11.62 -9.30
C GLY A 153 -6.05 10.59 -8.64
N ARG A 154 -5.85 10.29 -7.35
CA ARG A 154 -6.57 9.23 -6.62
C ARG A 154 -7.94 9.64 -6.08
N TYR A 155 -8.21 10.95 -5.99
CA TYR A 155 -9.54 11.42 -5.61
C TYR A 155 -10.49 11.23 -6.78
N ASP A 156 -11.60 10.54 -6.51
CA ASP A 156 -12.71 10.39 -7.44
C ASP A 156 -13.99 9.99 -6.70
N THR A 157 -15.08 9.90 -7.45
CA THR A 157 -16.41 9.46 -7.01
C THR A 157 -16.90 8.37 -7.96
N PRO A 158 -17.88 7.53 -7.57
CA PRO A 158 -18.43 6.49 -8.47
C PRO A 158 -18.99 7.02 -9.80
N GLN A 159 -19.24 8.33 -9.92
CA GLN A 159 -19.67 8.96 -11.16
C GLN A 159 -18.55 9.05 -12.20
N HIS A 160 -17.27 8.96 -11.79
CA HIS A 160 -16.08 8.97 -12.64
C HIS A 160 -16.12 10.01 -13.77
N PRO A 161 -16.35 11.31 -13.45
CA PRO A 161 -16.52 12.34 -14.47
C PRO A 161 -15.23 12.56 -15.28
N ILE A 162 -15.34 12.41 -16.59
CA ILE A 162 -14.18 12.51 -17.51
C ILE A 162 -13.77 13.97 -17.76
N PHE A 163 -14.73 14.86 -17.98
CA PHE A 163 -14.49 16.28 -18.34
C PHE A 163 -15.11 17.28 -17.36
N LYS A 164 -16.24 16.92 -16.75
CA LYS A 164 -17.10 17.85 -15.98
C LYS A 164 -16.42 18.48 -14.77
N THR A 165 -15.37 17.85 -14.27
CA THR A 165 -14.67 18.25 -13.05
C THR A 165 -13.30 18.89 -13.27
N LEU A 166 -12.89 19.05 -14.53
CA LEU A 166 -11.55 19.56 -14.86
C LEU A 166 -11.33 21.02 -14.42
N GLN A 167 -12.41 21.76 -14.17
CA GLN A 167 -12.38 23.16 -13.72
C GLN A 167 -12.78 23.33 -12.24
N ASN A 168 -12.97 22.23 -11.50
CA ASN A 168 -13.34 22.25 -10.08
C ASN A 168 -12.42 21.35 -9.25
N VAL A 169 -12.93 20.27 -8.64
CA VAL A 169 -12.23 19.34 -7.75
C VAL A 169 -11.02 18.65 -8.39
N HIS A 170 -10.92 18.60 -9.72
CA HIS A 170 -9.77 18.02 -10.43
C HIS A 170 -8.89 19.05 -11.15
N LYS A 171 -9.12 20.35 -10.94
CA LYS A 171 -8.33 21.42 -11.59
C LYS A 171 -6.84 21.31 -11.24
N ASP A 172 -6.54 21.21 -9.95
CA ASP A 172 -5.15 21.11 -9.45
C ASP A 172 -4.72 19.64 -9.21
N ASP A 173 -5.58 18.69 -9.58
CA ASP A 173 -5.38 17.24 -9.40
C ASP A 173 -5.62 16.46 -10.70
N TYR A 174 -5.39 17.11 -11.85
CA TYR A 174 -5.53 16.47 -13.16
C TYR A 174 -4.50 15.34 -13.33
N HIS A 175 -4.99 14.16 -13.73
CA HIS A 175 -4.18 12.96 -13.93
C HIS A 175 -4.56 12.28 -15.25
N GLN A 176 -3.59 12.11 -16.15
CA GLN A 176 -3.74 11.44 -17.44
C GLN A 176 -2.36 10.99 -17.97
N PRO A 177 -1.86 9.82 -17.55
CA PRO A 177 -0.55 9.30 -17.93
C PRO A 177 -0.57 8.49 -19.24
N ASN A 178 -1.75 8.27 -19.85
CA ASN A 178 -1.88 7.43 -21.04
C ASN A 178 -1.55 8.16 -22.35
N TYR A 179 -1.45 9.49 -22.32
CA TYR A 179 -1.15 10.31 -23.50
C TYR A 179 0.26 10.88 -23.46
N THR A 180 0.86 11.02 -24.65
CA THR A 180 2.11 11.73 -24.85
C THR A 180 1.84 13.15 -25.33
N GLY A 181 2.64 14.12 -24.87
CA GLY A 181 2.51 15.53 -25.25
C GLY A 181 1.53 16.34 -24.38
N PRO A 182 1.12 17.54 -24.83
CA PRO A 182 0.22 18.40 -24.07
C PRO A 182 -1.16 17.76 -23.88
N THR A 183 -1.61 17.66 -22.63
CA THR A 183 -2.90 17.05 -22.26
C THR A 183 -3.99 18.08 -21.96
N THR A 184 -3.77 19.35 -22.30
CA THR A 184 -4.78 20.41 -22.13
C THR A 184 -6.04 20.09 -22.91
N GLY A 185 -7.17 19.99 -22.22
CA GLY A 185 -8.47 19.65 -22.82
C GLY A 185 -8.68 18.15 -23.04
N CYS A 186 -7.68 17.31 -22.78
CA CYS A 186 -7.84 15.86 -22.80
C CYS A 186 -8.66 15.35 -21.61
N PRO A 187 -9.35 14.19 -21.74
CA PRO A 187 -10.01 13.55 -20.61
C PRO A 187 -9.03 13.30 -19.47
N ARG A 188 -9.44 13.50 -18.21
CA ARG A 188 -8.71 12.87 -17.09
C ARG A 188 -8.90 11.36 -17.15
N GLU A 189 -8.01 10.62 -16.54
CA GLU A 189 -8.23 9.21 -16.20
C GLU A 189 -8.99 9.15 -14.86
N PRO A 190 -10.26 8.72 -14.83
CA PRO A 190 -10.97 8.48 -13.57
C PRO A 190 -10.29 7.36 -12.77
N TRP A 191 -10.42 7.40 -11.45
CA TRP A 191 -9.75 6.46 -10.55
C TRP A 191 -10.76 5.63 -9.76
N HIS A 192 -11.00 4.40 -10.23
CA HIS A 192 -11.78 3.39 -9.50
C HIS A 192 -10.84 2.56 -8.63
N ASP A 193 -11.11 2.51 -7.32
CA ASP A 193 -10.26 1.80 -6.36
C ASP A 193 -11.03 1.50 -5.06
N LEU A 194 -10.46 0.63 -4.23
CA LEU A 194 -11.03 0.17 -2.97
C LEU A 194 -10.08 0.42 -1.81
N HIS A 195 -10.66 0.77 -0.66
CA HIS A 195 -9.94 0.98 0.58
C HIS A 195 -10.79 0.59 1.77
N SER A 196 -10.14 0.22 2.87
CA SER A 196 -10.80 -0.23 4.09
C SER A 196 -10.33 0.56 5.29
N ARG A 197 -11.22 0.72 6.27
CA ARG A 197 -10.90 1.16 7.63
C ARG A 197 -11.05 -0.05 8.56
N ILE A 198 -10.01 -0.33 9.33
CA ILE A 198 -9.91 -1.43 10.26
C ILE A 198 -9.93 -0.84 11.66
N GLU A 199 -10.87 -1.33 12.47
CA GLU A 199 -10.97 -1.08 13.89
C GLU A 199 -10.85 -2.41 14.65
N GLY A 200 -10.54 -2.35 15.93
CA GLY A 200 -10.32 -3.55 16.74
C GLY A 200 -8.87 -4.06 16.70
N PRO A 201 -8.62 -5.27 17.25
CA PRO A 201 -7.27 -5.82 17.38
C PRO A 201 -6.46 -5.86 16.07
N ALA A 202 -7.10 -6.12 14.94
CA ALA A 202 -6.44 -6.18 13.62
C ALA A 202 -5.80 -4.84 13.19
N ALA A 203 -6.22 -3.70 13.74
CA ALA A 203 -5.56 -2.42 13.48
C ALA A 203 -4.13 -2.39 14.05
N TYR A 204 -3.89 -3.11 15.16
CA TYR A 204 -2.58 -3.20 15.79
C TYR A 204 -1.63 -4.10 15.00
N ASP A 205 -2.14 -5.10 14.26
CA ASP A 205 -1.32 -5.88 13.33
C ASP A 205 -0.77 -5.00 12.19
N VAL A 206 -1.58 -4.05 11.69
CA VAL A 206 -1.14 -3.06 10.69
C VAL A 206 -0.09 -2.11 11.29
N LEU A 207 -0.27 -1.70 12.54
CA LEU A 207 0.72 -0.92 13.29
C LEU A 207 2.04 -1.69 13.46
N THR A 208 1.99 -2.95 13.90
CA THR A 208 3.18 -3.80 14.04
C THR A 208 3.91 -3.93 12.71
N ASN A 209 3.20 -4.10 11.59
CA ASN A 209 3.84 -4.07 10.27
C ASN A 209 4.57 -2.75 9.99
N PHE A 210 3.99 -1.60 10.35
CA PHE A 210 4.67 -0.31 10.22
C PHE A 210 5.94 -0.25 11.09
N GLU A 211 5.84 -0.61 12.36
CA GLU A 211 6.95 -0.57 13.32
C GLU A 211 8.12 -1.48 12.89
N GLU A 212 7.82 -2.71 12.48
CA GLU A 212 8.80 -3.67 11.96
C GLU A 212 9.56 -3.10 10.75
N ARG A 213 8.84 -2.43 9.84
CA ARG A 213 9.42 -1.79 8.66
C ARG A 213 10.22 -0.54 9.02
N TRP A 214 9.70 0.31 9.90
CA TRP A 214 10.38 1.51 10.37
C TRP A 214 11.73 1.16 10.99
N LEU A 215 11.73 0.21 11.94
CA LEU A 215 12.95 -0.26 12.60
C LEU A 215 13.96 -0.93 11.67
N LYS A 216 13.52 -1.37 10.48
CA LYS A 216 14.41 -1.89 9.45
C LYS A 216 15.00 -0.76 8.62
N ALA A 217 14.17 0.20 8.20
CA ALA A 217 14.55 1.32 7.35
C ALA A 217 15.40 2.37 8.10
N SER A 218 15.15 2.60 9.39
CA SER A 218 15.86 3.57 10.21
C SER A 218 17.28 3.13 10.60
N LYS A 219 17.70 1.91 10.26
CA LYS A 219 19.03 1.40 10.59
C LYS A 219 20.11 2.23 9.91
N ARG A 220 20.89 2.94 10.72
CA ARG A 220 22.06 3.71 10.30
C ARG A 220 23.14 2.81 9.69
N HIS A 221 23.75 3.27 8.60
CA HIS A 221 24.89 2.65 7.94
C HIS A 221 26.21 3.38 8.28
N GLY A 222 27.34 2.65 8.27
CA GLY A 222 28.68 3.25 8.43
C GLY A 222 28.99 3.86 9.80
N LEU A 223 29.72 4.98 9.81
CA LEU A 223 30.20 5.70 11.01
C LEU A 223 29.07 6.17 11.94
N GLN A 224 27.84 6.27 11.44
CA GLN A 224 26.66 6.64 12.22
C GLN A 224 26.21 5.55 13.22
N LYS A 225 26.76 4.34 13.12
CA LYS A 225 26.52 3.23 14.07
C LYS A 225 27.13 3.47 15.45
N MET A 226 28.14 4.36 15.54
CA MET A 226 28.84 4.67 16.80
C MET A 226 28.06 5.65 17.70
N LYS A 227 27.01 6.31 17.19
CA LYS A 227 26.08 7.09 18.03
C LYS A 227 24.98 6.18 18.52
N ALA A 228 25.09 5.72 19.77
CA ALA A 228 23.99 5.09 20.48
C ALA A 228 22.88 6.13 20.69
N SER A 229 21.87 6.12 19.83
CA SER A 229 20.55 6.65 20.17
C SER A 229 19.58 5.49 19.94
N GLN A 230 18.80 5.13 20.96
CA GLN A 230 17.56 4.39 20.74
C GLN A 230 16.77 5.14 19.66
N ASP A 231 16.24 4.42 18.68
CA ASP A 231 15.29 5.01 17.72
C ASP A 231 14.02 5.33 18.52
N ASP A 232 13.95 6.55 19.06
CA ASP A 232 12.87 7.08 19.89
C ASP A 232 11.69 7.60 19.06
N ALA A 233 11.73 7.37 17.75
CA ALA A 233 10.69 7.80 16.83
C ALA A 233 9.37 7.08 17.08
N LEU A 234 9.43 5.76 17.36
CA LEU A 234 8.26 4.94 17.61
C LEU A 234 7.77 5.09 19.06
N LEU A 235 6.47 5.29 19.22
CA LEU A 235 5.84 5.35 20.54
C LEU A 235 5.66 3.94 21.10
N GLN A 236 5.92 3.78 22.40
CA GLN A 236 5.61 2.53 23.10
C GLN A 236 4.19 2.62 23.68
N LEU A 237 3.21 2.09 22.95
CA LEU A 237 1.79 2.26 23.27
C LEU A 237 1.43 1.77 24.68
N ASP A 238 2.05 0.68 25.14
CA ASP A 238 1.82 0.13 26.49
C ASP A 238 2.19 1.11 27.63
N ARG A 239 2.97 2.15 27.32
CA ARG A 239 3.38 3.20 28.27
C ARG A 239 2.50 4.46 28.19
N ILE A 240 1.53 4.50 27.28
CA ILE A 240 0.65 5.65 27.07
C ILE A 240 -0.69 5.36 27.78
N PRO A 241 -1.00 6.02 28.91
CA PRO A 241 -2.11 5.63 29.78
C PRO A 241 -3.50 5.84 29.16
N ASP A 242 -3.63 6.77 28.22
CA ASP A 242 -4.89 7.09 27.53
C ASP A 242 -5.09 6.30 26.23
N ILE A 243 -4.19 5.37 25.87
CA ILE A 243 -4.41 4.45 24.75
C ILE A 243 -4.86 3.09 25.29
N LEU A 244 -5.95 2.57 24.74
CA LEU A 244 -6.43 1.21 25.00
C LEU A 244 -5.38 0.19 24.59
N LYS A 245 -5.11 -0.75 25.50
CA LYS A 245 -4.30 -1.94 25.18
C LYS A 245 -5.12 -2.86 24.29
N ILE A 246 -4.43 -3.68 23.49
CA ILE A 246 -5.06 -4.61 22.54
C ILE A 246 -6.14 -5.48 23.21
N ALA A 247 -5.87 -5.97 24.43
CA ALA A 247 -6.79 -6.79 25.20
C ALA A 247 -8.08 -6.06 25.64
N ASP A 248 -8.03 -4.73 25.72
CA ASP A 248 -9.11 -3.87 26.19
C ASP A 248 -9.82 -3.15 25.04
N VAL A 249 -9.43 -3.39 23.78
CA VAL A 249 -10.06 -2.77 22.61
C VAL A 249 -11.47 -3.35 22.46
N PRO A 250 -12.53 -2.51 22.48
CA PRO A 250 -13.89 -3.00 22.40
C PRO A 250 -14.09 -3.71 21.05
N CYS A 251 -14.48 -4.98 21.14
CA CYS A 251 -15.05 -5.74 20.04
C CYS A 251 -16.56 -5.80 20.24
N LEU A 252 -17.31 -5.76 19.14
CA LEU A 252 -18.73 -6.11 19.19
C LEU A 252 -18.86 -7.56 19.67
N GLY A 253 -19.98 -7.89 20.34
CA GLY A 253 -20.20 -9.24 20.85
C GLY A 253 -20.18 -10.26 19.71
N GLU A 254 -19.82 -11.52 19.99
CA GLU A 254 -19.80 -12.58 18.95
C GLU A 254 -21.17 -12.78 18.28
N ASP A 255 -22.25 -12.47 19.01
CA ASP A 255 -23.63 -12.55 18.52
C ASP A 255 -24.10 -11.29 17.76
N ASP A 256 -23.29 -10.23 17.72
CA ASP A 256 -23.62 -9.01 17.00
C ASP A 256 -23.41 -9.21 15.49
N ALA A 257 -24.47 -8.95 14.71
CA ALA A 257 -24.47 -9.14 13.27
C ALA A 257 -23.49 -8.21 12.53
N ASP A 258 -23.07 -7.11 13.15
CA ASP A 258 -22.09 -6.18 12.60
C ASP A 258 -20.65 -6.53 13.00
N THR A 259 -20.40 -7.66 13.69
CA THR A 259 -19.05 -8.14 14.06
C THR A 259 -18.27 -8.68 12.87
N TRP A 260 -16.98 -8.34 12.79
CA TRP A 260 -16.06 -8.82 11.76
C TRP A 260 -14.87 -9.56 12.35
N HIS A 261 -14.60 -10.77 11.84
CA HIS A 261 -13.32 -11.44 12.05
C HIS A 261 -12.34 -11.00 10.96
N VAL A 262 -11.28 -10.29 11.35
CA VAL A 262 -10.30 -9.72 10.43
C VAL A 262 -8.93 -10.34 10.69
N GLN A 263 -8.24 -10.75 9.62
CA GLN A 263 -6.85 -11.20 9.66
C GLN A 263 -6.03 -10.40 8.65
N ILE A 264 -4.89 -9.87 9.09
CA ILE A 264 -3.97 -9.11 8.22
C ILE A 264 -3.00 -10.05 7.51
N PHE A 265 -2.83 -9.84 6.21
CA PHE A 265 -1.90 -10.59 5.35
C PHE A 265 -0.90 -9.66 4.70
N ARG A 266 0.30 -10.18 4.38
CA ARG A 266 1.38 -9.40 3.78
C ARG A 266 2.12 -10.16 2.67
N SER A 267 2.80 -9.38 1.83
CA SER A 267 3.87 -9.84 0.93
C SER A 267 5.11 -9.04 1.28
N ILE A 268 6.00 -9.61 2.11
CA ILE A 268 7.15 -8.89 2.65
C ILE A 268 8.27 -9.87 2.99
N ASP A 269 9.52 -9.38 3.07
CA ASP A 269 10.67 -10.23 3.37
C ASP A 269 11.55 -9.67 4.50
N SER A 270 12.48 -10.49 4.99
CA SER A 270 13.42 -10.12 6.04
C SER A 270 14.35 -8.95 5.69
N ASN A 271 14.36 -8.48 4.43
CA ASN A 271 15.10 -7.29 4.00
C ASN A 271 14.28 -6.01 4.16
N SER A 272 12.97 -6.12 4.34
CA SER A 272 12.07 -4.99 4.54
C SER A 272 11.53 -4.87 5.96
N VAL A 273 11.69 -5.88 6.81
CA VAL A 273 11.28 -5.85 8.21
C VAL A 273 12.39 -6.24 9.19
N LYS A 274 12.23 -5.80 10.44
CA LYS A 274 12.94 -6.31 11.61
C LYS A 274 11.94 -7.12 12.44
N GLY A 275 12.34 -8.26 12.99
CA GLY A 275 11.49 -9.09 13.85
C GLY A 275 11.27 -10.51 13.35
N PHE A 276 11.53 -10.77 12.06
CA PHE A 276 11.51 -12.13 11.54
C PHE A 276 12.49 -13.04 12.30
N PRO A 277 12.08 -14.29 12.57
CA PRO A 277 12.91 -15.24 13.32
C PRO A 277 14.21 -15.53 12.58
N LYS A 278 15.25 -15.88 13.33
CA LYS A 278 16.53 -16.27 12.74
C LYS A 278 16.62 -17.78 12.49
N ASP A 279 15.90 -18.57 13.27
CA ASP A 279 15.83 -20.03 13.12
C ASP A 279 14.84 -20.39 12.01
N PRO A 280 15.26 -21.12 10.96
CA PRO A 280 14.37 -21.62 9.91
C PRO A 280 13.19 -22.47 10.43
N LYS A 281 13.34 -23.18 11.56
CA LYS A 281 12.23 -23.95 12.15
C LYS A 281 11.15 -23.03 12.69
N GLU A 282 11.54 -21.99 13.43
CA GLU A 282 10.60 -20.97 13.92
C GLU A 282 9.96 -20.20 12.75
N ALA A 283 10.72 -19.92 11.69
CA ALA A 283 10.21 -19.30 10.47
C ALA A 283 9.10 -20.14 9.83
N THR A 284 9.31 -21.45 9.72
CA THR A 284 8.33 -22.38 9.14
C THR A 284 7.08 -22.49 10.02
N ASN A 285 7.23 -22.51 11.34
CA ASN A 285 6.10 -22.48 12.29
C ASN A 285 5.26 -21.20 12.18
N LYS A 286 5.86 -20.10 11.71
CA LYS A 286 5.19 -18.82 11.40
C LYS A 286 4.71 -18.73 9.94
N ASN A 287 4.69 -19.84 9.19
CA ASN A 287 4.33 -19.91 7.77
C ASN A 287 5.19 -19.02 6.86
N LEU A 288 6.43 -18.70 7.25
CA LEU A 288 7.37 -18.00 6.40
C LEU A 288 8.08 -18.99 5.47
N VAL A 289 8.25 -18.58 4.21
CA VAL A 289 8.98 -19.35 3.21
C VAL A 289 10.47 -19.01 3.27
N CYS A 290 11.30 -20.05 3.38
CA CYS A 290 12.76 -19.92 3.36
C CYS A 290 13.27 -19.84 1.91
N GLY A 291 13.57 -18.63 1.45
CA GLY A 291 14.30 -18.39 0.21
C GLY A 291 15.82 -18.38 0.40
N LYS A 292 16.57 -18.17 -0.70
CA LYS A 292 18.04 -18.06 -0.65
C LYS A 292 18.46 -16.82 0.16
N ASN A 293 18.89 -17.03 1.41
CA ASN A 293 19.30 -16.01 2.38
C ASN A 293 18.21 -14.97 2.72
N VAL A 294 16.93 -15.34 2.57
CA VAL A 294 15.81 -14.44 2.83
C VAL A 294 14.63 -15.24 3.36
N LEU A 295 13.94 -14.71 4.38
CA LEU A 295 12.65 -15.21 4.82
C LEU A 295 11.55 -14.37 4.19
N ILE A 296 10.53 -15.02 3.64
CA ILE A 296 9.48 -14.38 2.85
C ILE A 296 8.13 -14.72 3.46
N ASP A 297 7.36 -13.70 3.81
CA ASP A 297 5.94 -13.79 4.09
C ASP A 297 5.18 -13.64 2.76
N MET A 298 4.43 -14.68 2.38
CA MET A 298 3.55 -14.72 1.20
C MET A 298 2.10 -15.01 1.62
N SER A 299 1.72 -14.53 2.80
CA SER A 299 0.39 -14.77 3.37
C SER A 299 -0.74 -14.17 2.52
N ILE A 300 -0.51 -13.08 1.76
CA ILE A 300 -1.49 -12.59 0.78
C ILE A 300 -1.81 -13.66 -0.27
N HIS A 301 -0.80 -14.25 -0.89
CA HIS A 301 -1.00 -15.32 -1.89
C HIS A 301 -1.70 -16.52 -1.26
N THR A 302 -1.27 -16.93 -0.07
CA THR A 302 -1.87 -18.06 0.65
C THR A 302 -3.35 -17.81 0.97
N ALA A 303 -3.70 -16.59 1.40
CA ALA A 303 -5.07 -16.20 1.69
C ALA A 303 -5.95 -16.22 0.44
N TYR A 304 -5.46 -15.69 -0.69
CA TYR A 304 -6.17 -15.77 -1.98
C TYR A 304 -6.44 -17.23 -2.38
N VAL A 305 -5.43 -18.10 -2.33
CA VAL A 305 -5.59 -19.52 -2.65
C VAL A 305 -6.63 -20.18 -1.75
N LYS A 306 -6.58 -19.94 -0.43
CA LYS A 306 -7.56 -20.47 0.51
C LYS A 306 -8.99 -19.97 0.22
N ALA A 307 -9.15 -18.68 -0.05
CA ALA A 307 -10.45 -18.08 -0.37
C ALA A 307 -11.05 -18.68 -1.66
N ILE A 308 -10.24 -18.81 -2.72
CA ILE A 308 -10.66 -19.44 -3.98
C ILE A 308 -11.08 -20.90 -3.74
N ARG A 309 -10.25 -21.67 -3.02
CA ARG A 309 -10.55 -23.08 -2.71
C ARG A 309 -11.80 -23.25 -1.86
N ALA A 310 -12.09 -22.33 -0.94
CA ALA A 310 -13.29 -22.36 -0.10
C ALA A 310 -14.55 -21.88 -0.83
N ALA A 311 -14.43 -21.14 -1.94
CA ALA A 311 -15.58 -20.56 -2.64
C ALA A 311 -16.59 -21.63 -3.09
N GLN A 312 -17.87 -21.39 -2.77
CA GLN A 312 -18.98 -22.30 -3.05
C GLN A 312 -19.87 -21.85 -4.21
N HIS A 313 -20.08 -20.54 -4.39
CA HIS A 313 -21.07 -20.00 -5.33
C HIS A 313 -20.47 -19.11 -6.43
N PHE A 314 -19.68 -18.11 -6.06
CA PHE A 314 -19.04 -17.24 -7.04
C PHE A 314 -17.76 -16.61 -6.48
N ILE A 315 -16.96 -16.04 -7.38
CA ILE A 315 -15.81 -15.20 -7.06
C ILE A 315 -15.96 -13.89 -7.84
N TYR A 316 -15.74 -12.77 -7.17
CA TYR A 316 -15.67 -11.43 -7.77
C TYR A 316 -14.30 -10.83 -7.49
N ILE A 317 -13.60 -10.40 -8.55
CA ILE A 317 -12.26 -9.82 -8.46
C ILE A 317 -12.26 -8.50 -9.21
N GLU A 318 -11.85 -7.43 -8.53
CA GLU A 318 -11.36 -6.21 -9.15
C GLU A 318 -9.85 -6.14 -8.90
N ASN A 319 -9.04 -6.02 -9.95
CA ASN A 319 -7.60 -5.93 -9.79
C ASN A 319 -6.97 -5.13 -10.94
N GLN A 320 -5.89 -4.39 -10.65
CA GLN A 320 -5.12 -3.69 -11.67
C GLN A 320 -4.42 -4.65 -12.63
N TYR A 321 -4.06 -5.85 -12.16
CA TYR A 321 -3.39 -6.86 -12.96
C TYR A 321 -4.05 -8.22 -12.81
N PHE A 322 -4.16 -8.95 -13.93
CA PHE A 322 -4.55 -10.36 -13.92
C PHE A 322 -3.58 -11.17 -14.79
N LEU A 323 -2.49 -11.63 -14.16
CA LEU A 323 -1.50 -12.48 -14.81
C LEU A 323 -0.84 -13.44 -13.81
N GLY A 324 -0.53 -14.65 -14.24
CA GLY A 324 0.09 -15.64 -13.36
C GLY A 324 -0.04 -17.08 -13.85
N SER A 325 0.45 -18.00 -13.02
CA SER A 325 0.50 -19.43 -13.31
C SER A 325 1.21 -19.75 -14.63
N SER A 326 2.30 -19.02 -14.92
CA SER A 326 2.99 -19.13 -16.22
C SER A 326 3.49 -20.54 -16.54
N TYR A 327 3.80 -21.34 -15.52
CA TYR A 327 4.18 -22.75 -15.67
C TYR A 327 3.15 -23.60 -16.44
N ASN A 328 1.90 -23.13 -16.59
CA ASN A 328 0.85 -23.79 -17.36
C ASN A 328 0.42 -23.01 -18.62
N TRP A 329 1.16 -21.99 -19.04
CA TRP A 329 0.92 -21.35 -20.33
C TRP A 329 1.40 -22.25 -21.47
N ASN A 330 0.79 -22.09 -22.66
CA ASN A 330 1.20 -22.85 -23.86
C ASN A 330 2.65 -22.57 -24.26
N ASN A 331 3.10 -21.33 -24.06
CA ASN A 331 4.47 -20.87 -24.30
C ASN A 331 4.98 -20.10 -23.06
N TYR A 332 6.30 -19.93 -22.93
CA TYR A 332 6.92 -19.15 -21.85
C TYR A 332 6.71 -19.70 -20.42
N GLN A 333 6.70 -21.02 -20.28
CA GLN A 333 6.48 -21.69 -18.98
C GLN A 333 7.51 -21.31 -17.91
N ASP A 334 8.76 -21.10 -18.33
CA ASP A 334 9.88 -20.76 -17.44
C ASP A 334 9.99 -19.26 -17.09
N LEU A 335 9.00 -18.44 -17.45
CA LEU A 335 9.03 -16.98 -17.23
C LEU A 335 9.05 -16.58 -15.74
N GLY A 336 8.55 -17.46 -14.86
CA GLY A 336 8.63 -17.29 -13.41
C GLY A 336 7.46 -16.55 -12.76
N ALA A 337 6.37 -16.28 -13.48
CA ALA A 337 5.11 -15.74 -12.92
C ALA A 337 4.30 -16.87 -12.24
N ASN A 338 4.92 -17.52 -11.24
CA ASN A 338 4.46 -18.79 -10.67
C ASN A 338 3.38 -18.65 -9.57
N ASN A 339 2.73 -17.49 -9.46
CA ASN A 339 1.61 -17.36 -8.53
C ASN A 339 0.48 -18.32 -8.97
N LEU A 340 -0.33 -18.80 -8.01
CA LEU A 340 -1.29 -19.88 -8.23
C LEU A 340 -2.69 -19.35 -8.56
N ILE A 341 -2.91 -18.04 -8.53
CA ILE A 341 -4.24 -17.46 -8.47
C ILE A 341 -5.06 -17.80 -9.73
N PRO A 342 -4.55 -17.59 -10.96
CA PRO A 342 -5.28 -17.98 -12.17
C PRO A 342 -5.58 -19.48 -12.23
N MET A 343 -4.60 -20.33 -11.90
CA MET A 343 -4.78 -21.79 -11.94
C MET A 343 -5.80 -22.28 -10.91
N GLU A 344 -5.79 -21.76 -9.68
CA GLU A 344 -6.76 -22.13 -8.65
C GLU A 344 -8.20 -21.74 -9.05
N ILE A 345 -8.37 -20.60 -9.74
CA ILE A 345 -9.66 -20.19 -10.30
C ILE A 345 -10.11 -21.19 -11.38
N ALA A 346 -9.24 -21.51 -12.34
CA ALA A 346 -9.53 -22.46 -13.41
C ALA A 346 -9.90 -23.85 -12.86
N LEU A 347 -9.13 -24.37 -11.90
CA LEU A 347 -9.39 -25.65 -11.25
C LEU A 347 -10.69 -25.63 -10.44
N LYS A 348 -10.99 -24.53 -9.74
CA LYS A 348 -12.26 -24.37 -9.02
C LYS A 348 -13.45 -24.45 -9.98
N ILE A 349 -13.41 -23.73 -11.10
CA ILE A 349 -14.45 -23.77 -12.13
C ILE A 349 -14.59 -25.18 -12.70
N ALA A 350 -13.48 -25.81 -13.10
CA ALA A 350 -13.48 -27.17 -13.65
C ALA A 350 -14.09 -28.19 -12.67
N ASN A 351 -13.78 -28.09 -11.38
CA ASN A 351 -14.35 -28.95 -10.35
C ASN A 351 -15.86 -28.73 -10.19
N LYS A 352 -16.34 -27.49 -10.22
CA LYS A 352 -17.78 -27.16 -10.15
C LYS A 352 -18.54 -27.66 -11.38
N ILE A 353 -17.95 -27.55 -12.58
CA ILE A 353 -18.49 -28.13 -13.81
C ILE A 353 -18.62 -29.66 -13.69
N ARG A 354 -17.56 -30.35 -13.24
CA ARG A 354 -17.60 -31.82 -13.04
C ARG A 354 -18.64 -32.26 -12.02
N ALA A 355 -18.87 -31.44 -10.99
CA ALA A 355 -19.90 -31.67 -9.97
C ALA A 355 -21.32 -31.28 -10.43
N ASN A 356 -21.49 -30.71 -11.63
CA ASN A 356 -22.74 -30.14 -12.13
C ASN A 356 -23.33 -29.07 -11.18
N GLU A 357 -22.46 -28.26 -10.57
CA GLU A 357 -22.84 -27.19 -9.65
C GLU A 357 -22.69 -25.82 -10.32
N ARG A 358 -23.70 -24.96 -10.14
CA ARG A 358 -23.63 -23.58 -10.64
C ARG A 358 -22.54 -22.80 -9.91
N PHE A 359 -21.57 -22.28 -10.67
CA PHE A 359 -20.49 -21.43 -10.17
C PHE A 359 -20.12 -20.38 -11.21
N SER A 360 -19.75 -19.17 -10.77
CA SER A 360 -19.38 -18.08 -11.68
C SER A 360 -18.19 -17.29 -11.14
N VAL A 361 -17.34 -16.82 -12.04
CA VAL A 361 -16.20 -15.96 -11.70
C VAL A 361 -16.25 -14.72 -12.56
N TYR A 362 -16.18 -13.56 -11.92
CA TYR A 362 -16.18 -12.25 -12.56
C TYR A 362 -14.86 -11.56 -12.25
N ILE A 363 -14.12 -11.17 -13.28
CA ILE A 363 -12.82 -10.52 -13.16
C ILE A 363 -12.90 -9.20 -13.90
N ILE A 364 -12.77 -8.11 -13.15
CA ILE A 364 -12.71 -6.74 -13.64
C ILE A 364 -11.26 -6.29 -13.58
N VAL A 365 -10.72 -5.97 -14.76
CA VAL A 365 -9.37 -5.43 -14.97
C VAL A 365 -9.49 -4.12 -15.75
N PRO A 366 -8.52 -3.19 -15.61
CA PRO A 366 -8.52 -2.01 -16.45
C PRO A 366 -8.41 -2.39 -17.92
N MET A 367 -8.87 -1.51 -18.82
CA MET A 367 -8.80 -1.74 -20.26
C MET A 367 -7.36 -2.00 -20.73
N TRP A 368 -6.41 -1.29 -20.12
CA TRP A 368 -4.99 -1.57 -20.14
C TRP A 368 -4.35 -1.06 -18.84
N PRO A 369 -3.17 -1.58 -18.43
CA PRO A 369 -2.41 -1.01 -17.32
C PRO A 369 -1.99 0.44 -17.60
N GLU A 370 -2.14 1.30 -16.60
CA GLU A 370 -1.80 2.73 -16.64
C GLU A 370 -0.48 3.02 -17.38
N GLY A 371 -0.53 3.96 -18.32
CA GLY A 371 0.61 4.38 -19.14
C GLY A 371 0.29 4.32 -20.63
N VAL A 372 1.22 4.80 -21.47
CA VAL A 372 1.04 4.86 -22.92
C VAL A 372 0.74 3.45 -23.46
N PRO A 373 -0.44 3.19 -24.05
CA PRO A 373 -0.88 1.84 -24.41
C PRO A 373 0.02 1.13 -25.42
N THR A 374 0.68 1.90 -26.29
CA THR A 374 1.62 1.42 -27.31
C THR A 374 3.03 1.21 -26.77
N SER A 375 3.29 1.51 -25.50
CA SER A 375 4.60 1.29 -24.90
C SER A 375 4.92 -0.19 -24.77
N THR A 376 6.22 -0.52 -24.83
CA THR A 376 6.71 -1.89 -24.67
C THR A 376 6.27 -2.51 -23.34
N ALA A 377 6.23 -1.73 -22.25
CA ALA A 377 5.85 -2.22 -20.93
C ALA A 377 4.37 -2.61 -20.90
N THR A 378 3.47 -1.72 -21.33
CA THR A 378 2.03 -1.97 -21.37
C THR A 378 1.70 -3.15 -22.28
N GLN A 379 2.28 -3.19 -23.49
CA GLN A 379 2.08 -4.31 -24.43
C GLN A 379 2.57 -5.64 -23.85
N ARG A 380 3.67 -5.65 -23.09
CA ARG A 380 4.17 -6.88 -22.46
C ARG A 380 3.23 -7.38 -21.36
N ILE A 381 2.67 -6.49 -20.55
CA ILE A 381 1.71 -6.87 -19.51
C ILE A 381 0.42 -7.40 -20.14
N LEU A 382 -0.10 -6.74 -21.18
CA LEU A 382 -1.28 -7.21 -21.92
C LEU A 382 -1.03 -8.59 -22.56
N PHE A 383 0.18 -8.83 -23.07
CA PHE A 383 0.58 -10.14 -23.57
C PHE A 383 0.54 -11.22 -22.47
N TRP A 384 1.05 -10.95 -21.27
CA TRP A 384 0.98 -11.89 -20.14
C TRP A 384 -0.43 -12.13 -19.63
N GLN A 385 -1.26 -11.08 -19.58
CA GLN A 385 -2.68 -11.20 -19.27
C GLN A 385 -3.38 -12.10 -20.30
N HIS A 386 -3.11 -11.91 -21.59
CA HIS A 386 -3.67 -12.75 -22.65
C HIS A 386 -3.28 -14.23 -22.49
N ASN A 387 -2.00 -14.53 -22.24
CA ASN A 387 -1.55 -15.91 -22.01
C ASN A 387 -2.15 -16.53 -20.73
N THR A 388 -2.52 -15.71 -19.75
CA THR A 388 -3.19 -16.18 -18.51
C THR A 388 -4.68 -16.49 -18.74
N MET A 389 -5.32 -15.78 -19.68
CA MET A 389 -6.74 -15.95 -20.00
C MET A 389 -7.00 -17.11 -20.98
N GLN A 390 -6.03 -17.43 -21.84
CA GLN A 390 -6.05 -18.64 -22.68
C GLN A 390 -5.95 -19.91 -21.83
#